data_AF-A0A8S4S514-F1
#
_entry.id   AF-A0A8S4S514-F1
#
_cell.length_a   1.000
_cell.length_b   1.000
_cell.length_c   1.000
_cell.angle_alpha   90.00
_cell.angle_beta   90.00
_cell.angle_gamma   90.00
#
_symmetry.space_group_name_H-M   'P 1'
#
loop_
_entity.id
_entity.type
_entity.pdbx_description
1 polymer ?
#
loop_
_entity_poly.entity_id
_entity_poly.type
_entity_poly.pdbx_seq_one_letter_code
_entity_poly.pdbx_strand_id
1 'polypeptide(L)'
;AGDRYDFTGTLIVVPDVGSLSLPGAKAELTTRTRQGNDGQMEGIKGLKALGVRELHYKTAFLACSVQATSRRFGTADLATDDLTTEDMRKQMTDKEWDKVYEMSRDRNLYNNLITSLFPSIHGNNEVKRGILLMLFGGVAKTTIEGTTLRGDINVCIVGDPSTAKSQLLKQVSEITPRAVYTSGKASSAAGLTAAVVKDEESFDFVIEAGALMLADNGVCCIDEFDKMDPGDQVAIHEAMEQQTISLAKVTVATTPPESIYLVMRPASADASTLQDLLCSPRP
;
A
#
# COMPACT_ATOMS: atom_id res chain seq x y z
N ALA A 1 10.68 -0.01 0.37
CA ALA A 1 9.57 -0.91 -0.03
C ALA A 1 8.27 -0.26 0.45
N GLY A 2 7.23 -0.19 -0.40
CA GLY A 2 5.97 0.53 -0.09
C GLY A 2 5.75 1.84 -0.86
N ASP A 3 6.79 2.36 -1.52
CA ASP A 3 6.68 3.52 -2.39
C ASP A 3 6.05 3.16 -3.73
N ARG A 4 5.25 4.07 -4.28
CA ARG A 4 4.74 3.98 -5.65
C ARG A 4 5.73 4.62 -6.61
N TYR A 5 6.08 3.89 -7.65
CA TYR A 5 6.93 4.35 -8.73
C TYR A 5 6.21 4.15 -10.06
N ASP A 6 6.27 5.16 -10.91
CA ASP A 6 5.86 5.10 -12.30
C ASP A 6 7.07 4.64 -13.09
N PHE A 7 6.99 3.40 -13.59
CA PHE A 7 8.02 2.82 -14.43
C PHE A 7 7.64 3.00 -15.90
N THR A 8 8.51 3.65 -16.66
CA THR A 8 8.39 3.71 -18.13
C THR A 8 9.46 2.83 -18.76
N GLY A 9 9.08 1.98 -19.71
CA GLY A 9 9.93 0.91 -20.18
C GLY A 9 9.29 0.05 -21.26
N THR A 10 9.91 -1.10 -21.51
CA THR A 10 9.50 -2.04 -22.55
C THR A 10 9.24 -3.41 -21.95
N LEU A 11 8.14 -4.05 -22.36
CA LEU A 11 7.88 -5.45 -22.05
C LEU A 11 8.79 -6.34 -22.90
N ILE A 12 9.62 -7.14 -22.24
CA ILE A 12 10.55 -8.08 -22.87
C ILE A 12 10.14 -9.53 -22.55
N VAL A 13 10.64 -10.45 -23.36
CA VAL A 13 10.42 -11.88 -23.18
C VAL A 13 11.77 -12.54 -22.94
N VAL A 14 11.94 -13.17 -21.78
CA VAL A 14 13.19 -13.79 -21.35
C VAL A 14 12.99 -15.31 -21.36
N PRO A 15 13.87 -16.08 -22.02
CA PRO A 15 13.81 -17.54 -21.98
C PRO A 15 14.15 -18.04 -20.56
N ASP A 16 13.29 -18.90 -20.00
CA ASP A 16 13.51 -19.51 -18.70
C ASP A 16 14.43 -20.73 -18.82
N VAL A 17 15.73 -20.51 -18.61
CA VAL A 17 16.75 -21.56 -18.59
C VAL A 17 16.59 -22.54 -17.42
N GLY A 18 15.88 -22.19 -16.35
CA GLY A 18 15.61 -23.10 -15.21
C GLY A 18 14.64 -24.23 -15.60
N SER A 19 13.65 -23.91 -16.42
CA SER A 19 12.71 -24.89 -16.98
C SER A 19 13.37 -25.92 -17.92
N LEU A 20 14.56 -25.61 -18.46
CA LEU A 20 15.33 -26.54 -19.31
C LEU A 20 15.93 -27.72 -18.52
N SER A 21 15.87 -27.68 -17.19
CA SER A 21 16.35 -28.75 -16.30
C SER A 21 15.27 -29.82 -16.02
N LEU A 22 14.00 -29.56 -16.35
CA LEU A 22 12.90 -30.50 -16.15
C LEU A 22 12.85 -31.52 -17.31
N PRO A 23 13.03 -32.83 -17.05
CA PRO A 23 12.97 -33.86 -18.08
C PRO A 23 11.51 -34.18 -18.42
N GLY A 24 10.98 -33.75 -19.57
CA GLY A 24 9.63 -34.19 -19.96
C GLY A 24 8.97 -33.58 -21.20
N ALA A 25 9.38 -32.41 -21.66
CA ALA A 25 8.75 -31.76 -22.80
C ALA A 25 9.17 -32.41 -24.14
N LYS A 26 8.30 -33.27 -24.69
CA LYS A 26 8.47 -33.86 -26.03
C LYS A 26 8.04 -32.85 -27.09
N ALA A 27 8.99 -32.34 -27.88
CA ALA A 27 8.68 -31.53 -29.04
C ALA A 27 8.29 -32.39 -30.26
N GLU A 28 7.18 -32.05 -30.92
CA GLU A 28 6.88 -32.49 -32.28
C GLU A 28 7.47 -31.48 -33.29
N LEU A 29 8.29 -31.97 -34.22
CA LEU A 29 8.64 -31.26 -35.44
C LEU A 29 7.95 -31.94 -36.62
N THR A 30 6.82 -31.42 -37.09
CA THR A 30 6.29 -31.80 -38.41
C THR A 30 7.08 -31.05 -39.49
N THR A 31 8.26 -31.57 -39.84
CA THR A 31 8.89 -31.16 -41.10
C THR A 31 8.17 -31.86 -42.24
N ARG A 32 7.45 -31.10 -43.07
CA ARG A 32 6.93 -31.60 -44.34
C ARG A 32 8.12 -31.85 -45.28
N THR A 33 8.62 -33.08 -45.29
CA THR A 33 9.62 -33.53 -46.26
C THR A 33 8.95 -33.68 -47.63
N ARG A 34 9.32 -32.82 -48.59
CA ARG A 34 9.00 -33.05 -50.00
C ARG A 34 10.06 -34.00 -50.54
N GLN A 35 9.66 -35.23 -50.88
CA GLN A 35 10.52 -36.23 -51.53
C GLN A 35 11.05 -35.65 -52.86
N GLY A 36 12.35 -35.44 -52.93
CA GLY A 36 13.10 -35.09 -54.14
C GLY A 36 14.45 -35.80 -54.06
N ASN A 37 14.72 -36.61 -55.07
CA ASN A 37 15.86 -37.53 -55.16
C ASN A 37 17.18 -36.80 -55.47
N ASP A 38 18.28 -37.49 -55.16
CA ASP A 38 19.69 -37.27 -55.55
C ASP A 38 20.61 -36.34 -54.75
N GLY A 39 21.79 -36.90 -54.43
CA GLY A 39 23.01 -36.14 -54.17
C GLY A 39 23.70 -36.47 -52.85
N GLN A 40 24.83 -37.18 -52.93
CA GLN A 40 25.81 -37.36 -51.85
C GLN A 40 26.17 -36.03 -51.18
N MET A 41 25.80 -35.85 -49.91
CA MET A 41 26.55 -35.02 -48.99
C MET A 41 26.26 -35.50 -47.57
N GLU A 42 27.28 -36.00 -46.88
CA GLU A 42 27.17 -36.38 -45.49
C GLU A 42 27.09 -35.10 -44.64
N GLY A 43 25.87 -34.57 -44.49
CA GLY A 43 25.58 -33.43 -43.63
C GLY A 43 25.87 -33.76 -42.17
N ILE A 44 26.33 -32.76 -41.42
CA ILE A 44 26.79 -32.84 -40.03
C ILE A 44 25.68 -33.45 -39.15
N LYS A 45 25.79 -34.75 -38.85
CA LYS A 45 24.84 -35.54 -38.01
C LYS A 45 24.85 -35.15 -36.52
N GLY A 46 25.46 -34.01 -36.15
CA GLY A 46 25.66 -33.59 -34.76
C GLY A 46 24.49 -32.83 -34.12
N LEU A 47 23.63 -32.17 -34.90
CA LEU A 47 22.51 -31.39 -34.34
C LEU A 47 21.25 -32.21 -34.03
N LYS A 48 21.18 -33.49 -34.43
CA LYS A 48 20.07 -34.38 -34.03
C LYS A 48 20.11 -34.78 -32.54
N ALA A 49 21.28 -34.67 -31.88
CA ALA A 49 21.45 -35.02 -30.48
C ALA A 49 20.96 -33.91 -29.52
N LEU A 50 20.89 -32.67 -30.01
CA LEU A 50 20.21 -31.57 -29.33
C LEU A 50 18.76 -31.56 -29.84
N GLY A 51 17.93 -32.42 -29.26
CA GLY A 51 16.48 -32.33 -29.47
C GLY A 51 16.01 -30.89 -29.26
N VAL A 52 15.09 -30.42 -30.09
CA VAL A 52 14.44 -29.12 -29.91
C VAL A 52 13.71 -29.20 -28.57
N ARG A 53 14.28 -28.60 -27.52
CA ARG A 53 13.65 -28.51 -26.21
C ARG A 53 12.63 -27.39 -26.27
N GLU A 54 11.47 -27.59 -25.66
CA GLU A 54 10.52 -26.50 -25.46
C GLU A 54 11.21 -25.41 -24.62
N LEU A 55 11.39 -24.23 -25.23
CA LEU A 55 11.78 -23.05 -24.48
C LEU A 55 10.53 -22.47 -23.84
N HIS A 56 10.44 -22.57 -22.51
CA HIS A 56 9.49 -21.76 -21.78
C HIS A 56 9.99 -20.32 -21.72
N TYR A 57 9.11 -19.39 -22.04
CA TYR A 57 9.40 -17.96 -22.02
C TYR A 57 8.64 -17.30 -20.87
N LYS A 58 9.32 -16.44 -20.12
CA LYS A 58 8.73 -15.59 -19.09
C LYS A 58 8.66 -14.15 -19.61
N THR A 59 7.55 -13.48 -19.38
CA THR A 59 7.43 -12.04 -19.63
C THR A 59 8.11 -11.29 -18.49
N ALA A 60 9.00 -10.36 -18.83
CA ALA A 60 9.63 -9.46 -17.87
C ALA A 60 9.45 -8.01 -18.34
N PHE A 61 9.36 -7.06 -17.41
CA PHE A 61 9.28 -5.64 -17.74
C PHE A 61 10.63 -4.99 -17.49
N LEU A 62 11.23 -4.42 -18.53
CA LEU A 62 12.48 -3.66 -18.43
C LEU A 62 12.15 -2.16 -18.34
N ALA A 63 12.29 -1.59 -17.15
CA ALA A 63 12.11 -0.15 -16.95
C ALA A 63 13.36 0.63 -17.42
N CYS A 64 13.16 1.66 -18.23
CA CYS A 64 14.23 2.57 -18.68
C CYS A 64 14.21 3.91 -17.93
N SER A 65 13.09 4.26 -17.30
CA SER A 65 12.97 5.42 -16.42
C SER A 65 12.08 5.09 -15.23
N VAL A 66 12.48 5.60 -14.07
CA VAL A 66 11.82 5.44 -12.79
C VAL A 66 11.48 6.82 -12.29
N GLN A 67 10.20 7.08 -12.06
CA GLN A 67 9.74 8.31 -11.42
C GLN A 67 9.02 7.96 -10.13
N ALA A 68 9.45 8.53 -9.01
CA ALA A 68 8.72 8.38 -7.76
C ALA A 68 7.35 9.08 -7.89
N THR A 69 6.28 8.29 -7.81
CA THR A 69 4.89 8.77 -7.82
C THR A 69 4.47 9.27 -6.46
N SER A 70 5.31 9.11 -5.42
CA SER A 70 5.13 9.72 -4.09
C SER A 70 5.32 11.25 -4.10
N ARG A 71 4.91 11.91 -5.19
CA ARG A 71 4.46 13.29 -5.09
C ARG A 71 3.06 13.16 -4.54
N ARG A 72 2.87 13.62 -3.30
CA ARG A 72 1.54 13.96 -2.79
C ARG A 72 0.77 14.58 -3.94
N PHE A 73 -0.45 14.11 -4.20
CA PHE A 73 -1.30 14.72 -5.20
C PHE A 73 -1.40 16.23 -4.89
N GLY A 74 -0.67 17.07 -5.64
CA GLY A 74 -0.57 18.52 -5.41
C GLY A 74 0.58 19.03 -4.51
N THR A 75 1.51 18.21 -4.03
CA THR A 75 2.69 18.67 -3.26
C THR A 75 3.96 17.97 -3.73
N ALA A 76 4.73 18.68 -4.56
CA ALA A 76 6.17 18.45 -4.64
C ALA A 76 6.80 18.68 -3.26
N ASP A 77 7.99 18.14 -3.02
CA ASP A 77 8.82 18.10 -1.79
C ASP A 77 9.13 19.46 -1.10
N LEU A 78 8.15 20.34 -1.01
CA LEU A 78 8.16 21.57 -0.23
C LEU A 78 7.51 21.23 1.10
N ALA A 79 8.22 21.58 2.18
CA ALA A 79 7.63 21.65 3.50
C ALA A 79 6.26 22.33 3.40
N THR A 80 5.24 21.74 4.02
CA THR A 80 3.85 22.23 3.99
C THR A 80 3.70 23.68 4.43
N ASP A 81 4.73 24.24 5.08
CA ASP A 81 4.78 25.62 5.53
C ASP A 81 4.92 26.66 4.39
N ASP A 82 5.37 26.27 3.19
CA ASP A 82 5.62 27.20 2.06
C ASP A 82 4.74 26.96 0.81
N LEU A 83 3.68 26.13 0.89
CA LEU A 83 2.79 25.94 -0.24
C LEU A 83 1.87 27.15 -0.41
N THR A 84 2.29 28.12 -1.22
CA THR A 84 1.47 29.28 -1.53
C THR A 84 0.28 28.89 -2.41
N THR A 85 -0.84 29.61 -2.26
CA THR A 85 -2.03 29.44 -3.11
C THR A 85 -1.70 29.63 -4.60
N GLU A 86 -0.64 30.38 -4.92
CA GLU A 86 -0.17 30.58 -6.28
C GLU A 86 0.49 29.34 -6.88
N ASP A 87 1.18 28.53 -6.08
CA ASP A 87 1.83 27.31 -6.56
C ASP A 87 0.83 26.18 -6.79
N MET A 88 -0.24 26.13 -5.99
CA MET A 88 -1.38 25.25 -6.25
C MET A 88 -2.10 25.62 -7.56
N ARG A 89 -2.27 26.93 -7.83
CA ARG A 89 -2.88 27.41 -9.08
C ARG A 89 -2.05 27.03 -10.30
N LYS A 90 -0.71 27.08 -10.23
CA LYS A 90 0.17 26.71 -11.34
C LYS A 90 0.09 25.22 -11.71
N GLN A 91 -0.30 24.36 -10.78
CA GLN A 91 -0.39 22.91 -10.99
C GLN A 91 -1.75 22.46 -11.54
N MET A 92 -2.79 23.30 -11.43
CA MET A 92 -4.16 22.97 -11.85
C MET A 92 -4.54 23.69 -13.14
N THR A 93 -5.51 23.13 -13.87
CA THR A 93 -6.11 23.87 -14.98
C THR A 93 -7.04 24.96 -14.48
N ASP A 94 -7.18 26.06 -15.23
CA ASP A 94 -8.05 27.18 -14.85
C ASP A 94 -9.50 26.73 -14.56
N LYS A 95 -9.99 25.74 -15.30
CA LYS A 95 -11.35 25.19 -15.11
C LYS A 95 -11.52 24.43 -13.80
N GLU A 96 -10.48 23.74 -13.32
CA GLU A 96 -10.51 23.05 -12.03
C GLU A 96 -10.44 24.07 -10.90
N TRP A 97 -9.59 25.08 -11.07
CA TRP A 97 -9.45 26.17 -10.12
C TRP A 97 -10.78 26.92 -9.91
N ASP A 98 -11.48 27.26 -10.98
CA ASP A 98 -12.78 27.95 -10.90
C ASP A 98 -13.81 27.14 -10.11
N LYS A 99 -13.85 25.80 -10.30
CA LYS A 99 -14.74 24.91 -9.54
C LYS A 99 -14.36 24.83 -8.07
N VAL A 100 -13.05 24.72 -7.77
CA VAL A 100 -12.57 24.71 -6.37
C VAL A 100 -12.91 26.03 -5.69
N TYR A 101 -12.74 27.14 -6.38
CA TYR A 101 -13.11 28.46 -5.89
C TYR A 101 -14.61 28.57 -5.64
N GLU A 102 -15.46 28.07 -6.53
CA GLU A 102 -16.91 28.01 -6.33
C GLU A 102 -17.29 27.20 -5.08
N MET A 103 -16.75 25.98 -4.95
CA MET A 103 -16.96 25.12 -3.78
C MET A 103 -16.52 25.80 -2.47
N SER A 104 -15.41 26.53 -2.48
CA SER A 104 -14.90 27.22 -1.28
C SER A 104 -15.83 28.32 -0.76
N ARG A 105 -16.70 28.87 -1.61
CA ARG A 105 -17.65 29.95 -1.25
C ARG A 105 -18.94 29.41 -0.63
N ASP A 106 -19.20 28.12 -0.74
CA ASP A 106 -20.41 27.51 -0.22
C ASP A 106 -20.38 27.42 1.31
N ARG A 107 -21.35 28.06 1.97
CA ARG A 107 -21.47 28.02 3.45
C ARG A 107 -21.78 26.62 4.00
N ASN A 108 -22.38 25.75 3.17
CA ASN A 108 -22.76 24.39 3.54
C ASN A 108 -21.78 23.33 3.01
N LEU A 109 -20.59 23.73 2.52
CA LEU A 109 -19.58 22.83 1.96
C LEU A 109 -19.30 21.63 2.87
N TYR A 110 -19.16 21.89 4.17
CA TYR A 110 -18.87 20.84 5.15
C TYR A 110 -19.92 19.73 5.16
N ASN A 111 -21.21 20.07 5.20
CA ASN A 111 -22.30 19.10 5.19
C ASN A 111 -22.44 18.41 3.83
N ASN A 112 -22.31 19.17 2.74
CA ASN A 112 -22.38 18.63 1.38
C ASN A 112 -21.29 17.58 1.14
N LEU A 113 -20.08 17.84 1.62
CA LEU A 113 -18.94 16.95 1.47
C LEU A 113 -19.09 15.65 2.28
N ILE A 114 -19.66 15.73 3.49
CA ILE A 114 -19.99 14.55 4.29
C ILE A 114 -21.03 13.67 3.60
N THR A 115 -22.06 14.28 3.03
CA THR A 115 -23.12 13.56 2.31
C THR A 115 -22.60 12.97 0.99
N SER A 116 -21.69 13.66 0.29
CA SER A 116 -21.13 13.17 -0.97
C SER A 116 -20.11 12.04 -0.79
N LEU A 117 -19.34 12.03 0.30
CA LEU A 117 -18.38 10.95 0.58
C LEU A 117 -19.06 9.64 0.98
N PHE A 118 -20.18 9.72 1.71
CA PHE A 118 -20.89 8.54 2.23
C PHE A 118 -22.38 8.54 1.83
N PRO A 119 -22.72 8.39 0.54
CA PRO A 119 -24.10 8.39 0.06
C PRO A 119 -24.87 7.14 0.48
N SER A 120 -24.20 5.99 0.57
CA SER A 120 -24.85 4.68 0.82
C SER A 120 -25.23 4.45 2.28
N ILE A 121 -24.71 5.26 3.21
CA ILE A 121 -24.85 5.04 4.65
C ILE A 121 -25.67 6.20 5.21
N HIS A 122 -26.78 5.91 5.89
CA HIS A 122 -27.58 6.94 6.55
C HIS A 122 -27.32 6.95 8.06
N GLY A 123 -27.30 8.14 8.66
CA GLY A 123 -27.06 8.33 10.09
C GLY A 123 -25.61 8.63 10.47
N ASN A 124 -25.37 8.74 11.79
CA ASN A 124 -24.05 8.97 12.42
C ASN A 124 -23.22 10.08 11.75
N ASN A 125 -23.82 11.25 11.55
CA ASN A 125 -23.13 12.39 10.93
C ASN A 125 -21.87 12.81 11.68
N GLU A 126 -21.83 12.63 13.00
CA GLU A 126 -20.64 12.92 13.83
C GLU A 126 -19.46 12.00 13.51
N VAL A 127 -19.71 10.71 13.29
CA VAL A 127 -18.66 9.75 12.91
C VAL A 127 -18.13 10.09 11.52
N LYS A 128 -19.01 10.39 10.57
CA LYS A 128 -18.59 10.78 9.21
C LYS A 128 -17.78 12.08 9.21
N ARG A 129 -18.12 13.03 10.09
CA ARG A 129 -17.34 14.26 10.33
C ARG A 129 -15.95 13.95 10.84
N GLY A 130 -15.82 13.03 11.79
CA GLY A 130 -14.53 12.58 12.31
C GLY A 130 -13.66 11.94 11.24
N ILE A 131 -14.24 11.04 10.43
CA ILE A 131 -13.53 10.41 9.29
C ILE A 131 -13.12 11.47 8.26
N LEU A 132 -13.95 12.48 8.01
CA LEU A 132 -13.59 13.56 7.10
C LEU A 132 -12.38 14.35 7.59
N LEU A 133 -12.35 14.72 8.88
CA LEU A 133 -11.21 15.43 9.47
C LEU A 133 -9.94 14.58 9.42
N MET A 134 -10.08 13.27 9.60
CA MET A 134 -8.98 12.32 9.44
C MET A 134 -8.42 12.32 8.02
N LEU A 135 -9.26 12.37 6.98
CA LEU A 135 -8.81 12.40 5.58
C LEU A 135 -8.09 13.72 5.22
N PHE A 136 -8.47 14.83 5.83
CA PHE A 136 -7.76 16.10 5.65
C PHE A 136 -6.45 16.17 6.43
N GLY A 137 -6.34 15.42 7.53
CA GLY A 137 -5.18 15.41 8.41
C GLY A 137 -4.94 16.75 9.10
N GLY A 138 -3.79 16.88 9.75
CA GLY A 138 -3.30 18.12 10.32
C GLY A 138 -1.90 18.45 9.82
N VAL A 139 -1.37 19.60 10.24
CA VAL A 139 -0.02 20.05 9.85
C VAL A 139 0.98 19.59 10.89
N ALA A 140 1.94 18.76 10.48
CA ALA A 140 3.10 18.42 11.29
C ALA A 140 3.97 19.67 11.49
N LYS A 141 4.41 19.92 12.72
CA LYS A 141 5.21 21.11 13.06
C LYS A 141 6.54 20.71 13.65
N THR A 142 7.62 21.30 13.16
CA THR A 142 8.93 21.18 13.80
C THR A 142 9.11 22.28 14.82
N THR A 143 9.43 21.92 16.06
CA THR A 143 9.83 22.90 17.07
C THR A 143 11.22 23.43 16.77
N ILE A 144 11.57 24.58 17.37
CA ILE A 144 12.94 25.13 17.32
C ILE A 144 13.99 24.19 17.93
N GLU A 145 13.58 23.22 18.74
CA GLU A 145 14.45 22.23 19.39
C GLU A 145 14.69 20.99 18.52
N GLY A 146 14.19 20.98 17.27
CA GLY A 146 14.40 19.89 16.32
C GLY A 146 13.48 18.68 16.54
N THR A 147 12.50 18.77 17.43
CA THR A 147 11.48 17.74 17.61
C THR A 147 10.32 17.96 16.65
N THR A 148 9.92 16.90 15.94
CA THR A 148 8.76 16.89 15.06
C THR A 148 7.51 16.56 15.87
N LEU A 149 6.53 17.47 15.87
CA LEU A 149 5.20 17.24 16.41
C LEU A 149 4.30 16.68 15.30
N ARG A 150 3.70 15.52 15.59
CA ARG A 150 2.78 14.82 14.70
C ARG A 150 1.52 15.65 14.42
N GLY A 151 1.15 15.77 13.14
CA GLY A 151 -0.08 16.42 12.68
C GLY A 151 -1.26 15.46 12.43
N ASP A 152 -0.99 14.16 12.38
CA ASP A 152 -1.99 13.17 11.97
C ASP A 152 -3.01 12.84 13.07
N ILE A 153 -4.25 12.61 12.65
CA ILE A 153 -5.37 12.30 13.54
C ILE A 153 -5.68 10.81 13.44
N ASN A 154 -5.53 10.09 14.55
CA ASN A 154 -6.02 8.71 14.65
C ASN A 154 -7.49 8.72 15.08
N VAL A 155 -8.33 7.96 14.38
CA VAL A 155 -9.76 7.85 14.69
C VAL A 155 -10.10 6.41 15.07
N CYS A 156 -10.76 6.26 16.22
CA CYS A 156 -11.29 4.97 16.67
C CYS A 156 -12.82 5.02 16.65
N ILE A 157 -13.45 4.02 16.02
CA ILE A 157 -14.91 3.90 15.96
C ILE A 157 -15.35 2.70 16.79
N VAL A 158 -16.08 2.98 17.87
CA VAL A 158 -16.69 1.98 18.76
C VAL A 158 -18.20 2.12 18.68
N GLY A 159 -18.93 1.01 18.80
CA GLY A 159 -20.38 0.99 18.66
C GLY A 159 -20.96 -0.40 18.50
N ASP A 160 -22.29 -0.49 18.54
CA ASP A 160 -22.98 -1.76 18.50
C ASP A 160 -22.76 -2.51 17.18
N PRO A 161 -22.81 -3.86 17.21
CA PRO A 161 -22.89 -4.61 15.96
C PRO A 161 -24.06 -4.11 15.11
N SER A 162 -23.95 -4.26 13.78
CA SER A 162 -24.98 -3.82 12.81
C SER A 162 -25.10 -2.31 12.56
N THR A 163 -24.16 -1.49 13.03
CA THR A 163 -24.12 -0.03 12.80
C THR A 163 -23.36 0.39 11.52
N ALA A 164 -23.24 -0.51 10.53
CA ALA A 164 -22.55 -0.28 9.24
C ALA A 164 -21.08 0.20 9.33
N LYS A 165 -20.42 0.04 10.48
CA LYS A 165 -19.06 0.53 10.70
C LYS A 165 -18.02 -0.11 9.78
N SER A 166 -18.06 -1.42 9.54
CA SER A 166 -17.17 -2.07 8.57
C SER A 166 -17.42 -1.61 7.13
N GLN A 167 -18.65 -1.17 6.82
CA GLN A 167 -18.96 -0.58 5.51
C GLN A 167 -18.36 0.82 5.35
N LEU A 168 -18.34 1.62 6.43
CA LEU A 168 -17.62 2.90 6.44
C LEU A 168 -16.13 2.69 6.14
N LEU A 169 -15.48 1.71 6.78
CA LEU A 169 -14.06 1.40 6.56
C LEU A 169 -13.77 1.03 5.10
N LYS A 170 -14.56 0.12 4.53
CA LYS A 170 -14.39 -0.32 3.14
C LYS A 170 -14.52 0.85 2.18
N GLN A 171 -15.51 1.72 2.41
CA GLN A 171 -15.69 2.91 1.60
C GLN A 171 -14.51 3.90 1.73
N VAL A 172 -13.98 4.11 2.94
CA VAL A 172 -12.76 4.93 3.13
C VAL A 172 -11.56 4.35 2.39
N SER A 173 -11.42 3.01 2.41
CA SER A 173 -10.33 2.33 1.73
C SER A 173 -10.41 2.42 0.21
N GLU A 174 -11.62 2.55 -0.35
CA GLU A 174 -11.84 2.74 -1.79
C GLU A 174 -11.62 4.19 -2.22
N ILE A 175 -11.98 5.16 -1.37
CA ILE A 175 -11.89 6.59 -1.69
C ILE A 175 -10.44 7.09 -1.59
N THR A 176 -9.68 6.59 -0.61
CA THR A 176 -8.37 7.16 -0.28
C THR A 176 -7.26 6.53 -1.13
N PRO A 177 -6.45 7.33 -1.85
CA PRO A 177 -5.28 6.80 -2.55
C PRO A 177 -4.28 6.29 -1.51
N ARG A 178 -3.79 5.05 -1.67
CA ARG A 178 -2.90 4.35 -0.72
C ARG A 178 -3.57 3.95 0.61
N ALA A 179 -4.84 3.52 0.57
CA ALA A 179 -5.44 2.85 1.71
C ALA A 179 -5.19 1.35 1.73
N VAL A 180 -5.05 0.79 2.93
CA VAL A 180 -5.01 -0.66 3.14
C VAL A 180 -6.08 -1.02 4.15
N TYR A 181 -6.96 -1.95 3.76
CA TYR A 181 -7.94 -2.54 4.67
C TYR A 181 -7.43 -3.88 5.15
N THR A 182 -7.41 -4.07 6.46
CA THR A 182 -7.01 -5.33 7.07
C THR A 182 -7.91 -5.70 8.26
N SER A 183 -8.08 -7.00 8.49
CA SER A 183 -8.77 -7.52 9.67
C SER A 183 -7.74 -7.89 10.73
N GLY A 184 -7.98 -7.51 11.98
CA GLY A 184 -7.09 -7.80 13.11
C GLY A 184 -6.89 -9.29 13.38
N LYS A 185 -7.84 -10.14 12.96
CA LYS A 185 -7.70 -11.60 13.05
C LYS A 185 -6.85 -12.20 11.93
N ALA A 186 -6.90 -11.60 10.75
CA ALA A 186 -6.15 -12.06 9.57
C ALA A 186 -4.73 -11.46 9.52
N SER A 187 -4.46 -10.46 10.34
CA SER A 187 -3.19 -9.74 10.40
C SER A 187 -2.34 -10.29 11.54
N SER A 188 -1.09 -10.66 11.25
CA SER A 188 -0.06 -10.91 12.26
C SER A 188 0.89 -9.70 12.36
N ALA A 189 1.70 -9.59 13.41
CA ALA A 189 2.73 -8.54 13.51
C ALA A 189 3.62 -8.48 12.26
N ALA A 190 3.99 -9.64 11.71
CA ALA A 190 4.80 -9.72 10.49
C ALA A 190 4.05 -9.18 9.25
N GLY A 191 2.74 -9.45 9.15
CA GLY A 191 1.89 -8.95 8.06
C GLY A 191 1.55 -7.47 8.19
N LEU A 192 1.53 -6.92 9.40
CA LEU A 192 1.31 -5.49 9.64
C LEU A 192 2.57 -4.67 9.40
N THR A 193 3.70 -5.10 9.95
CA THR A 193 4.94 -4.31 9.98
C THR A 193 5.85 -4.60 8.78
N ALA A 194 6.80 -5.52 8.94
CA ALA A 194 7.58 -6.08 7.86
C ALA A 194 8.06 -7.48 8.27
N ALA A 195 8.21 -8.36 7.29
CA ALA A 195 8.76 -9.69 7.48
C ALA A 195 10.16 -9.77 6.87
N VAL A 196 11.07 -10.52 7.51
CA VAL A 196 12.39 -10.80 6.94
C VAL A 196 12.31 -12.19 6.31
N VAL A 197 12.37 -12.24 4.99
CA VAL A 197 12.32 -13.47 4.21
C VAL A 197 13.69 -13.69 3.57
N LYS A 198 14.15 -14.94 3.56
CA LYS A 198 15.38 -15.31 2.88
C LYS A 198 15.05 -15.65 1.44
N ASP A 199 15.65 -14.94 0.50
CA ASP A 199 15.48 -15.22 -0.92
C ASP A 199 16.26 -16.51 -1.30
N GLU A 200 15.63 -17.38 -2.08
CA GLU A 200 16.21 -18.67 -2.48
C GLU A 200 17.26 -18.51 -3.60
N GLU A 201 17.17 -17.44 -4.41
CA GLU A 201 18.12 -17.19 -5.49
C GLU A 201 19.39 -16.47 -5.01
N SER A 202 19.25 -15.44 -4.17
CA SER A 202 20.38 -14.65 -3.68
C SER A 202 20.96 -15.14 -2.34
N PHE A 203 20.26 -16.01 -1.61
CA PHE A 203 20.57 -16.38 -0.21
C PHE A 203 20.66 -15.21 0.78
N ASP A 204 20.31 -13.99 0.35
CA ASP A 204 20.29 -12.79 1.17
C ASP A 204 18.93 -12.62 1.86
N PHE A 205 18.94 -11.90 2.98
CA PHE A 205 17.74 -11.54 3.72
C PHE A 205 17.10 -10.31 3.10
N VAL A 206 15.88 -10.47 2.58
CA VAL A 206 15.06 -9.40 2.02
C VAL A 206 13.96 -9.04 3.01
N ILE A 207 13.63 -7.75 3.08
CA ILE A 207 12.53 -7.24 3.90
C ILE A 207 11.29 -7.14 3.02
N GLU A 208 10.26 -7.91 3.35
CA GLU A 208 8.92 -7.80 2.77
C GLU A 208 8.10 -6.76 3.53
N ALA A 209 7.48 -5.85 2.80
CA ALA A 209 6.68 -4.80 3.40
C ALA A 209 5.32 -5.32 3.88
N GLY A 210 4.97 -5.00 5.13
CA GLY A 210 3.65 -5.25 5.68
C GLY A 210 2.63 -4.17 5.32
N ALA A 211 1.38 -4.42 5.67
CA ALA A 211 0.22 -3.57 5.37
C ALA A 211 0.42 -2.10 5.77
N LEU A 212 1.04 -1.86 6.93
CA LEU A 212 1.25 -0.52 7.49
C LEU A 212 2.31 0.24 6.68
N MET A 213 3.37 -0.42 6.22
CA MET A 213 4.39 0.20 5.39
C MET A 213 3.91 0.45 3.94
N LEU A 214 2.94 -0.34 3.46
CA LEU A 214 2.27 -0.10 2.18
C LEU A 214 1.29 1.08 2.23
N ALA A 215 0.72 1.36 3.42
CA ALA A 215 -0.26 2.43 3.66
C ALA A 215 0.38 3.80 3.98
N ASP A 216 1.65 3.97 3.62
CA ASP A 216 2.41 5.20 3.72
C ASP A 216 1.64 6.43 3.18
N ASN A 217 1.57 7.51 3.97
CA ASN A 217 0.91 8.77 3.64
C ASN A 217 -0.57 8.58 3.24
N GLY A 218 -1.15 7.46 3.66
CA GLY A 218 -2.53 7.06 3.41
C GLY A 218 -3.21 6.64 4.70
N VAL A 219 -4.27 5.84 4.55
CA VAL A 219 -5.09 5.37 5.67
C VAL A 219 -4.99 3.86 5.79
N CYS A 220 -4.54 3.39 6.95
CA CYS A 220 -4.63 1.98 7.31
C CYS A 220 -5.92 1.75 8.12
N CYS A 221 -6.85 1.00 7.54
CA CYS A 221 -8.11 0.61 8.18
C CYS A 221 -7.94 -0.76 8.82
N ILE A 222 -8.09 -0.83 10.14
CA ILE A 222 -8.04 -2.07 10.92
C ILE A 222 -9.44 -2.36 11.48
N ASP A 223 -10.06 -3.44 11.02
CA ASP A 223 -11.31 -3.97 11.60
C ASP A 223 -11.01 -5.04 12.66
N GLU A 224 -11.94 -5.24 13.60
CA GLU A 224 -11.84 -6.25 14.67
C GLU A 224 -10.54 -6.15 15.50
N PHE A 225 -10.20 -4.95 15.94
CA PHE A 225 -8.99 -4.74 16.75
C PHE A 225 -9.00 -5.54 18.06
N ASP A 226 -10.18 -5.86 18.59
CA ASP A 226 -10.34 -6.69 19.80
C ASP A 226 -9.93 -8.16 19.59
N LYS A 227 -9.90 -8.64 18.33
CA LYS A 227 -9.52 -10.03 17.98
C LYS A 227 -8.04 -10.20 17.70
N MET A 228 -7.27 -9.11 17.73
CA MET A 228 -5.85 -9.13 17.48
C MET A 228 -5.08 -9.62 18.71
N ASP A 229 -4.02 -10.39 18.48
CA ASP A 229 -3.15 -10.86 19.56
C ASP A 229 -2.45 -9.69 20.28
N PRO A 230 -2.24 -9.77 21.61
CA PRO A 230 -1.67 -8.67 22.38
C PRO A 230 -0.23 -8.32 21.96
N GLY A 231 0.53 -9.26 21.40
CA GLY A 231 1.86 -8.99 20.85
C GLY A 231 1.82 -8.08 19.62
N ASP A 232 0.81 -8.25 18.77
CA ASP A 232 0.63 -7.46 17.56
C ASP A 232 0.10 -6.04 17.90
N GLN A 233 -0.72 -5.94 18.95
CA GLN A 233 -1.18 -4.65 19.47
C GLN A 233 -0.01 -3.76 19.95
N VAL A 234 1.01 -4.33 20.59
CA VAL A 234 2.19 -3.58 21.04
C VAL A 234 2.97 -2.99 19.86
N ALA A 235 3.13 -3.76 18.78
CA ALA A 235 3.81 -3.29 17.57
C ALA A 235 3.07 -2.12 16.91
N ILE A 236 1.73 -2.14 16.91
CA ILE A 236 0.93 -1.02 16.42
C ILE A 236 1.07 0.20 17.34
N HIS A 237 1.06 0.02 18.67
CA HIS A 237 1.22 1.13 19.60
C HIS A 237 2.57 1.85 19.44
N GLU A 238 3.66 1.12 19.21
CA GLU A 238 4.96 1.70 18.85
C GLU A 238 4.86 2.53 17.55
N ALA A 239 4.26 1.96 16.52
CA ALA A 239 4.07 2.62 15.23
C ALA A 239 3.17 3.87 15.31
N MET A 240 2.17 3.88 16.20
CA MET A 240 1.24 5.02 16.37
C MET A 240 1.84 6.16 17.20
N GLU A 241 2.67 5.84 18.19
CA GLU A 241 3.29 6.83 19.09
C GLU A 241 4.52 7.47 18.46
N GLN A 242 5.42 6.65 17.91
CA GLN A 242 6.72 7.13 17.42
C GLN A 242 6.72 7.40 15.92
N GLN A 243 5.68 6.97 15.19
CA GLN A 243 5.69 6.89 13.72
C GLN A 243 6.93 6.16 13.19
N THR A 244 7.50 5.27 14.00
CA THR A 244 8.66 4.46 13.68
C THR A 244 8.46 3.03 14.16
N ILE A 245 8.95 2.05 13.39
CA ILE A 245 8.91 0.63 13.75
C ILE A 245 10.34 0.14 13.73
N SER A 246 10.82 -0.34 14.87
CA SER A 246 12.18 -0.86 14.99
C SER A 246 12.19 -2.40 14.88
N LEU A 247 12.75 -2.91 13.78
CA LEU A 247 12.92 -4.37 13.60
C LEU A 247 14.32 -4.80 14.02
N ALA A 248 14.46 -5.29 15.25
CA ALA A 248 15.75 -5.68 15.83
C ALA A 248 16.46 -6.85 15.11
N LYS A 249 15.82 -7.53 14.15
CA LYS A 249 16.40 -8.69 13.43
C LYS A 249 17.29 -8.31 12.24
N VAL A 250 17.30 -7.05 11.81
CA VAL A 250 18.16 -6.55 10.73
C VAL A 250 18.73 -5.20 11.14
N THR A 251 20.01 -4.95 10.87
CA THR A 251 20.75 -3.71 11.22
C THR A 251 20.36 -2.51 10.33
N VAL A 252 19.10 -2.44 9.91
CA VAL A 252 18.56 -1.36 9.08
C VAL A 252 17.33 -0.81 9.78
N ALA A 253 17.50 0.34 10.44
CA ALA A 253 16.38 1.14 10.90
C ALA A 253 15.62 1.63 9.66
N THR A 254 14.45 1.03 9.42
CA THR A 254 13.54 1.49 8.37
C THR A 254 12.55 2.40 9.06
N THR A 255 12.51 3.68 8.69
CA THR A 255 11.46 4.60 9.13
C THR A 255 10.18 4.22 8.40
N PRO A 256 9.17 3.61 9.04
CA PRO A 256 7.84 3.62 8.47
C PRO A 256 7.38 5.07 8.38
N PRO A 257 6.64 5.40 7.32
CA PRO A 257 6.24 6.77 7.08
C PRO A 257 4.88 7.10 7.72
N GLU A 258 4.58 8.39 7.76
CA GLU A 258 3.40 9.01 8.37
C GLU A 258 2.11 8.32 7.90
N SER A 259 1.56 7.45 8.74
CA SER A 259 0.36 6.67 8.42
C SER A 259 -0.79 7.10 9.34
N ILE A 260 -1.96 7.33 8.75
CA ILE A 260 -3.17 7.66 9.48
C ILE A 260 -3.90 6.35 9.81
N TYR A 261 -4.16 6.10 11.09
CA TYR A 261 -4.79 4.87 11.53
C TYR A 261 -6.27 5.08 11.80
N LEU A 262 -7.10 4.28 11.15
CA LEU A 262 -8.50 4.13 11.49
C LEU A 262 -8.73 2.75 12.08
N VAL A 263 -9.02 2.70 13.38
CA VAL A 263 -9.21 1.46 14.13
C VAL A 263 -10.69 1.29 14.49
N MET A 264 -11.21 0.09 14.33
CA MET A 264 -12.60 -0.23 14.69
C MET A 264 -12.69 -1.37 15.70
N ARG A 265 -13.60 -1.21 16.67
CA ARG A 265 -14.03 -2.29 17.57
C ARG A 265 -15.54 -2.55 17.48
N PRO A 266 -15.99 -3.81 17.58
CA PRO A 266 -17.36 -4.14 17.96
C PRO A 266 -17.60 -3.87 19.46
N ALA A 267 -18.78 -3.36 19.84
CA ALA A 267 -19.13 -3.06 21.24
C ALA A 267 -19.46 -4.31 22.10
N SER A 268 -19.25 -5.53 21.60
CA SER A 268 -19.40 -6.74 22.43
C SER A 268 -18.27 -6.91 23.47
N ALA A 269 -17.28 -6.02 23.50
CA ALA A 269 -16.28 -5.94 24.54
C ALA A 269 -16.73 -4.91 25.59
N ASP A 270 -16.96 -5.37 26.81
CA ASP A 270 -17.44 -4.56 27.94
C ASP A 270 -16.67 -3.24 28.06
N ALA A 271 -17.40 -2.15 28.31
CA ALA A 271 -16.85 -0.80 28.43
C ALA A 271 -15.73 -0.66 29.49
N SER A 272 -15.53 -1.66 30.36
CA SER A 272 -14.41 -1.76 31.30
C SER A 272 -13.06 -1.99 30.62
N THR A 273 -12.98 -2.74 29.52
CA THR A 273 -11.72 -2.95 28.76
C THR A 273 -11.32 -1.75 27.90
N LEU A 274 -12.18 -0.72 27.78
CA LEU A 274 -11.81 0.56 27.15
C LEU A 274 -10.81 1.36 27.99
N GLN A 275 -10.90 1.26 29.32
CA GLN A 275 -10.07 2.05 30.23
C GLN A 275 -8.65 1.50 30.33
N ASP A 276 -8.48 0.17 30.35
CA ASP A 276 -7.16 -0.48 30.45
C ASP A 276 -6.30 -0.34 29.18
N LEU A 277 -6.93 -0.15 28.02
CA LEU A 277 -6.22 -0.04 26.72
C LEU A 277 -5.90 1.42 26.33
N LEU A 278 -6.71 2.39 26.77
CA LEU A 278 -6.41 3.82 26.59
C LEU A 278 -5.55 4.39 27.73
N CYS A 279 -5.66 3.82 28.94
CA CYS A 279 -4.79 4.13 30.07
C CYS A 279 -3.84 2.95 30.34
N SER A 280 -2.89 2.68 29.44
CA SER A 280 -1.67 2.03 29.93
C SER A 280 -1.03 2.99 30.95
N PRO A 281 -0.70 2.57 32.18
CA PRO A 281 0.01 3.43 33.11
C PRO A 281 1.35 3.77 32.46
N ARG A 282 1.53 5.06 32.12
CA ARG A 282 2.88 5.56 31.82
C ARG A 282 3.73 5.28 33.06
N PRO A 283 4.94 4.71 32.92
CA PRO A 283 5.88 4.62 34.02
C PRO A 283 6.25 6.02 34.55
#